data_AF-A0AA37I3G8-F1
#
_entry.id   AF-A0AA37I3G8-F1
#
_cell.length_a   1.000
_cell.length_b   1.000
_cell.length_c   1.000
_cell.angle_alpha   90.00
_cell.angle_beta   90.00
_cell.angle_gamma   90.00
#
_symmetry.space_group_name_H-M   'P 1'
#
loop_
_entity.id
_entity.type
_entity.pdbx_description
1 polymer ?
#
loop_
_entity_poly.entity_id
_entity_poly.type
_entity_poly.pdbx_seq_one_letter_code
_entity_poly.pdbx_strand_id
1 'polypeptide(L)'
;MKQNNNEVQYIWHDGATIPEDLLISMAKTAGCYESAKPYLFSLMAHGLNHGIRNYIYKVNEIRDYYHVVPIPIAKEMGQGTTCDQTHHADVARKRYKAMNQEGRELVVTNSLKLLLTNHRNLFCSKTDWAGIYLVIKDRLNGRISKTRFTRLMMNLTRDWWPGELQIGERTLSNFGRCVTYEDRLEAYYDMDNNPWAELCDTYWNLLMQQILTHN
;
A
#
# COMPACT_ATOMS: atom_id res chain seq x y z
N MET A 1 -31.28 14.07 6.57
CA MET A 1 -31.10 13.66 5.16
C MET A 1 -29.69 14.03 4.75
N LYS A 2 -28.76 13.07 4.69
CA LYS A 2 -27.39 13.31 4.20
C LYS A 2 -27.43 13.24 2.68
N GLN A 3 -27.08 14.33 2.01
CA GLN A 3 -26.81 14.33 0.57
C GLN A 3 -25.50 13.57 0.35
N ASN A 4 -25.58 12.36 -0.20
CA ASN A 4 -24.43 11.66 -0.77
C ASN A 4 -24.03 12.41 -2.03
N ASN A 5 -23.01 13.25 -1.95
CA ASN A 5 -22.27 13.67 -3.13
C ASN A 5 -21.43 12.48 -3.60
N ASN A 6 -22.03 11.56 -4.36
CA ASN A 6 -21.25 10.64 -5.19
C ASN A 6 -20.64 11.48 -6.31
N GLU A 7 -19.36 11.81 -6.18
CA GLU A 7 -18.60 12.38 -7.29
C GLU A 7 -18.66 11.40 -8.47
N VAL A 8 -19.24 11.83 -9.58
CA VAL A 8 -19.33 11.04 -10.81
C VAL A 8 -17.93 10.90 -11.40
N GLN A 9 -17.41 9.68 -11.47
CA GLN A 9 -16.12 9.40 -12.11
C GLN A 9 -16.30 9.34 -13.64
N TYR A 10 -15.38 9.99 -14.37
CA TYR A 10 -15.37 10.02 -15.83
C TYR A 10 -14.18 9.22 -16.35
N ILE A 11 -14.45 8.37 -17.34
CA ILE A 11 -13.48 7.43 -17.93
C ILE A 11 -13.33 7.76 -19.40
N TRP A 12 -12.08 7.82 -19.87
CA TRP A 12 -11.80 8.03 -21.27
C TRP A 12 -12.06 6.75 -22.08
N HIS A 13 -12.86 6.86 -23.12
CA HIS A 13 -13.22 5.77 -24.03
C HIS A 13 -13.41 6.35 -25.43
N ASP A 14 -12.65 5.84 -26.41
CA ASP A 14 -12.76 6.17 -27.83
C ASP A 14 -12.89 7.67 -28.14
N GLY A 15 -12.02 8.49 -27.54
CA GLY A 15 -11.96 9.94 -27.78
C GLY A 15 -12.96 10.77 -26.99
N ALA A 16 -13.78 10.17 -26.12
CA ALA A 16 -14.72 10.87 -25.26
C ALA A 16 -14.54 10.48 -23.78
N THR A 17 -14.99 11.36 -22.87
CA THR A 17 -15.07 11.05 -21.43
C THR A 17 -16.50 10.65 -21.09
N ILE A 18 -16.67 9.41 -20.63
CA ILE A 18 -17.96 8.80 -20.35
C ILE A 18 -18.07 8.59 -18.83
N PRO A 19 -19.20 8.93 -18.19
CA PRO A 19 -19.46 8.56 -16.80
C PRO A 19 -19.29 7.04 -16.59
N GLU A 20 -18.65 6.65 -15.50
CA GLU A 20 -18.36 5.25 -15.20
C GLU A 20 -19.60 4.34 -15.27
N ASP A 21 -20.70 4.75 -14.62
CA ASP A 21 -21.96 3.98 -14.62
C ASP A 21 -22.53 3.80 -16.04
N LEU A 22 -22.39 4.83 -16.88
CA LEU A 22 -22.81 4.78 -18.27
C LEU A 22 -21.92 3.81 -19.06
N LEU A 23 -20.60 3.82 -18.83
CA LEU A 23 -19.66 2.92 -19.47
C LEU A 23 -19.94 1.45 -19.10
N ILE A 24 -20.27 1.17 -17.84
CA ILE A 24 -20.68 -0.17 -17.37
C ILE A 24 -22.01 -0.59 -18.03
N SER A 25 -22.97 0.33 -18.12
CA SER A 25 -24.25 0.07 -18.80
C SER A 25 -24.07 -0.24 -20.29
N MET A 26 -23.23 0.53 -20.99
CA MET A 26 -22.86 0.29 -22.38
C MET A 26 -22.20 -1.08 -22.56
N ALA A 27 -21.32 -1.47 -21.65
CA ALA A 27 -20.68 -2.78 -21.68
C ALA A 27 -21.68 -3.94 -21.54
N LYS A 28 -22.66 -3.83 -20.61
CA LYS A 28 -23.72 -4.85 -20.42
C LYS A 28 -24.73 -4.88 -21.57
N THR A 29 -24.86 -3.80 -22.34
CA THR A 29 -25.81 -3.71 -23.47
C THR A 29 -25.17 -3.93 -24.84
N ALA A 30 -23.87 -4.22 -24.90
CA ALA A 30 -23.11 -4.44 -26.14
C ALA A 30 -23.51 -5.70 -26.95
N GLY A 31 -24.47 -6.48 -26.45
CA GLY A 31 -25.06 -7.65 -27.14
C GLY A 31 -24.25 -8.92 -27.01
N CYS A 32 -22.91 -8.84 -26.97
CA CYS A 32 -22.04 -9.98 -26.67
C CYS A 32 -20.75 -9.54 -25.97
N TYR A 33 -20.04 -10.52 -25.38
CA TYR A 33 -18.82 -10.24 -24.63
C TYR A 33 -17.71 -9.61 -25.49
N GLU A 34 -17.58 -10.03 -26.75
CA GLU A 34 -16.58 -9.47 -27.68
C GLU A 34 -16.79 -7.97 -27.91
N SER A 35 -18.03 -7.56 -28.14
CA SER A 35 -18.42 -6.15 -28.27
C SER A 35 -18.29 -5.37 -26.95
N ALA A 36 -18.31 -6.05 -25.80
CA ALA A 36 -18.13 -5.42 -24.50
C ALA A 36 -16.66 -5.11 -24.16
N LYS A 37 -15.70 -5.83 -24.77
CA LYS A 37 -14.25 -5.73 -24.45
C LYS A 37 -13.68 -4.30 -24.48
N PRO A 38 -14.00 -3.43 -25.46
CA PRO A 38 -13.45 -2.06 -25.49
C PRO A 38 -13.79 -1.24 -24.23
N TYR A 39 -15.01 -1.40 -23.71
CA TYR A 39 -15.44 -0.75 -22.47
C TYR A 39 -14.71 -1.33 -21.25
N LEU A 40 -14.51 -2.65 -21.21
CA LEU A 40 -13.73 -3.31 -20.17
C LEU A 40 -12.27 -2.86 -20.17
N PHE A 41 -11.65 -2.70 -21.35
CA PHE A 41 -10.29 -2.17 -21.45
C PHE A 41 -10.19 -0.74 -20.95
N SER A 42 -11.21 0.08 -21.22
CA SER A 42 -11.25 1.47 -20.74
C SER A 42 -11.40 1.54 -19.22
N LEU A 43 -12.24 0.68 -18.63
CA LEU A 43 -12.35 0.50 -17.17
C LEU A 43 -11.02 0.06 -16.54
N MET A 44 -10.37 -0.95 -17.12
CA MET A 44 -9.09 -1.45 -16.62
C MET A 44 -7.97 -0.42 -16.74
N ALA A 45 -7.89 0.30 -17.88
CA ALA A 45 -6.89 1.34 -18.10
C ALA A 45 -7.05 2.49 -17.10
N HIS A 46 -8.28 2.90 -16.81
CA HIS A 46 -8.55 3.87 -15.76
C HIS A 46 -8.17 3.33 -14.37
N GLY A 47 -8.51 2.07 -14.08
CA GLY A 47 -8.11 1.40 -12.84
C GLY A 47 -6.60 1.34 -12.62
N LEU A 48 -5.77 1.27 -13.66
CA LEU A 48 -4.31 1.31 -13.50
C LEU A 48 -3.82 2.62 -12.89
N ASN A 49 -4.51 3.74 -13.13
CA ASN A 49 -4.12 5.06 -12.62
C ASN A 49 -4.78 5.41 -11.28
N HIS A 50 -5.89 4.75 -10.92
CA HIS A 50 -6.74 5.13 -9.77
C HIS A 50 -6.98 3.99 -8.77
N GLY A 51 -6.36 2.83 -8.96
CA GLY A 51 -6.48 1.66 -8.10
C GLY A 51 -7.22 0.51 -8.80
N ILE A 52 -6.45 -0.47 -9.27
CA ILE A 52 -6.96 -1.50 -10.20
C ILE A 52 -7.99 -2.43 -9.56
N ARG A 53 -7.94 -2.62 -8.24
CA ARG A 53 -8.78 -3.57 -7.51
C ARG A 53 -10.27 -3.32 -7.69
N ASN A 54 -10.72 -2.09 -7.48
CA ASN A 54 -12.13 -1.70 -7.59
C ASN A 54 -12.63 -1.87 -9.04
N TYR A 55 -11.75 -1.60 -10.01
CA TYR A 55 -12.05 -1.75 -11.42
C TYR A 55 -12.10 -3.21 -11.87
N ILE A 56 -11.33 -4.11 -11.26
CA ILE A 56 -11.47 -5.55 -11.49
C ILE A 56 -12.83 -6.05 -10.98
N TYR A 57 -13.32 -5.59 -9.82
CA TYR A 57 -14.67 -5.95 -9.36
C TYR A 57 -15.74 -5.53 -10.38
N LYS A 58 -15.70 -4.28 -10.86
CA LYS A 58 -16.64 -3.75 -11.87
C LYS A 58 -16.54 -4.51 -13.20
N VAL A 59 -15.33 -4.83 -13.63
CA VAL A 59 -15.10 -5.65 -14.84
C VAL A 59 -15.64 -7.08 -14.63
N ASN A 60 -15.49 -7.66 -13.45
CA ASN A 60 -16.02 -8.98 -13.12
C ASN A 60 -17.55 -9.01 -13.10
N GLU A 61 -18.22 -7.95 -12.67
CA GLU A 61 -19.68 -7.85 -12.81
C GLU A 61 -20.13 -7.92 -14.27
N ILE A 62 -19.38 -7.33 -15.19
CA ILE A 62 -19.70 -7.39 -16.63
C ILE A 62 -19.34 -8.76 -17.19
N ARG A 63 -18.23 -9.38 -16.76
CA ARG A 63 -17.85 -10.74 -17.17
C ARG A 63 -18.87 -11.76 -16.72
N ASP A 64 -19.35 -11.66 -15.48
CA ASP A 64 -20.40 -12.53 -14.92
C ASP A 64 -21.72 -12.40 -15.70
N TYR A 65 -22.10 -11.17 -16.09
CA TYR A 65 -23.27 -10.92 -16.94
C TYR A 65 -23.22 -11.69 -18.27
N TYR A 66 -22.02 -11.86 -18.86
CA TYR A 66 -21.81 -12.65 -20.08
C TYR A 66 -21.39 -14.10 -19.82
N HIS A 67 -21.45 -14.57 -18.56
CA HIS A 67 -21.02 -15.90 -18.13
C HIS A 67 -19.57 -16.24 -18.50
N VAL A 68 -18.70 -15.23 -18.45
CA VAL A 68 -17.26 -15.35 -18.69
C VAL A 68 -16.55 -15.47 -17.35
N VAL A 69 -15.57 -16.38 -17.27
CA VAL A 69 -14.73 -16.60 -16.08
C VAL A 69 -14.21 -15.26 -15.55
N PRO A 70 -14.35 -14.96 -14.24
CA PRO A 70 -13.90 -13.68 -13.69
C PRO A 70 -12.38 -13.52 -13.80
N ILE A 71 -11.92 -12.27 -13.89
CA ILE A 71 -10.51 -11.95 -13.67
C ILE A 71 -10.24 -12.19 -12.17
N PRO A 72 -9.27 -13.04 -11.81
CA PRO A 72 -8.98 -13.26 -10.41
C PRO A 72 -8.52 -11.94 -9.77
N ILE A 73 -9.18 -11.57 -8.68
CA ILE A 73 -8.76 -10.42 -7.87
C ILE A 73 -7.61 -10.93 -7.01
N ALA A 74 -6.55 -10.15 -6.79
CA ALA A 74 -5.30 -10.58 -6.13
C ALA A 74 -5.45 -11.22 -4.73
N LYS A 75 -6.66 -11.30 -4.14
CA LYS A 75 -6.95 -12.19 -3.01
C LYS A 75 -7.00 -13.69 -3.40
N GLU A 76 -7.35 -14.03 -4.64
CA GLU A 76 -7.40 -15.42 -5.17
C GLU A 76 -6.19 -15.79 -6.04
N MET A 77 -5.49 -14.82 -6.63
CA MET A 77 -4.15 -15.05 -7.23
C MET A 77 -3.00 -15.00 -6.21
N GLY A 78 -3.31 -14.85 -4.92
CA GLY A 78 -2.37 -14.98 -3.80
C GLY A 78 -1.95 -16.41 -3.47
N GLN A 79 -2.34 -17.42 -4.25
CA GLN A 79 -1.89 -18.81 -4.07
C GLN A 79 -0.81 -19.25 -5.08
N GLY A 80 -0.23 -18.31 -5.81
CA GLY A 80 0.90 -18.55 -6.73
C GLY A 80 2.29 -18.13 -6.25
N THR A 81 2.45 -17.64 -5.02
CA THR A 81 3.79 -17.30 -4.45
C THR A 81 3.87 -17.22 -2.91
N THR A 82 2.85 -17.69 -2.18
CA THR A 82 2.74 -17.47 -0.71
C THR A 82 3.56 -18.46 0.13
N CYS A 83 4.01 -19.59 -0.39
CA CYS A 83 4.80 -20.52 0.43
C CYS A 83 6.12 -19.88 0.89
N ASP A 84 6.81 -19.15 0.02
CA ASP A 84 8.11 -18.55 0.34
C ASP A 84 8.01 -17.19 1.04
N GLN A 85 7.13 -16.28 0.62
CA GLN A 85 7.08 -14.93 1.22
C GLN A 85 6.62 -14.93 2.68
N THR A 86 5.65 -15.79 3.03
CA THR A 86 5.20 -15.94 4.42
C THR A 86 6.30 -16.56 5.27
N HIS A 87 7.01 -17.56 4.72
CA HIS A 87 8.19 -18.16 5.35
C HIS A 87 9.31 -17.14 5.55
N HIS A 88 9.66 -16.33 4.55
CA HIS A 88 10.66 -15.28 4.64
C HIS A 88 10.29 -14.20 5.65
N ALA A 89 9.02 -13.78 5.70
CA ALA A 89 8.55 -12.83 6.70
C ALA A 89 8.67 -13.38 8.12
N ASP A 90 8.31 -14.64 8.35
CA ASP A 90 8.46 -15.29 9.65
C ASP A 90 9.91 -15.49 10.06
N VAL A 91 10.77 -15.91 9.12
CA VAL A 91 12.21 -16.04 9.35
C VAL A 91 12.83 -14.69 9.66
N ALA A 92 12.50 -13.63 8.90
CA ALA A 92 12.97 -12.29 9.16
C ALA A 92 12.55 -11.80 10.56
N ARG A 93 11.29 -12.00 10.95
CA ARG A 93 10.80 -11.66 12.29
C ARG A 93 11.58 -12.37 13.39
N LYS A 94 11.84 -13.67 13.24
CA LYS A 94 12.63 -14.45 14.20
C LYS A 94 14.07 -13.95 14.27
N ARG A 95 14.72 -13.71 13.13
CA ARG A 95 16.09 -13.18 13.06
C ARG A 95 16.20 -11.80 13.70
N TYR A 96 15.31 -10.88 13.36
CA TYR A 96 15.30 -9.54 13.95
C TYR A 96 15.13 -9.57 15.48
N LYS A 97 14.29 -10.48 15.99
CA LYS A 97 14.17 -10.70 17.44
C LYS A 97 15.43 -11.29 18.08
N ALA A 98 16.18 -12.12 17.36
CA ALA A 98 17.44 -12.68 17.84
C ALA A 98 18.61 -11.69 17.78
N MET A 99 18.55 -10.66 16.93
CA MET A 99 19.57 -9.62 16.85
C MET A 99 19.68 -8.82 18.16
N ASN A 100 20.91 -8.42 18.48
CA ASN A 100 21.19 -7.45 19.53
C ASN A 100 20.73 -6.03 19.10
N GLN A 101 20.86 -5.05 20.01
CA GLN A 101 20.40 -3.69 19.72
C GLN A 101 21.13 -3.06 18.53
N GLU A 102 22.46 -3.21 18.46
CA GLU A 102 23.29 -2.65 17.38
C GLU A 102 22.91 -3.23 16.01
N GLY A 103 22.72 -4.54 15.89
CA GLY A 103 22.31 -5.18 14.64
C GLY A 103 20.93 -4.71 14.17
N ARG A 104 19.99 -4.55 15.10
CA ARG A 104 18.65 -4.00 14.77
C ARG A 104 18.75 -2.57 14.26
N GLU A 105 19.55 -1.73 14.92
CA GLU A 105 19.79 -0.35 14.53
C GLU A 105 20.47 -0.25 13.16
N LEU A 106 21.45 -1.11 12.89
CA LEU A 106 22.15 -1.17 11.61
C LEU A 106 21.22 -1.57 10.46
N VAL A 107 20.43 -2.63 10.63
CA VAL A 107 19.44 -3.09 9.65
C VAL A 107 18.44 -1.99 9.32
N VAL A 108 17.87 -1.33 10.34
CA VAL A 108 16.91 -0.24 10.14
C VAL A 108 17.57 0.93 9.40
N THR A 109 18.78 1.32 9.82
CA THR A 109 19.54 2.42 9.19
C THR A 109 19.83 2.13 7.72
N ASN A 110 20.31 0.93 7.38
CA ASN A 110 20.62 0.55 6.01
C ASN A 110 19.36 0.50 5.14
N SER A 111 18.25 -0.01 5.69
CA SER A 111 16.96 -0.06 4.98
C SER A 111 16.45 1.34 4.66
N LEU A 112 16.58 2.27 5.60
CA LEU A 112 16.22 3.67 5.42
C LEU A 112 17.13 4.39 4.39
N LYS A 113 18.43 4.08 4.37
CA LYS A 113 19.35 4.58 3.32
C LYS A 113 18.98 4.06 1.93
N LEU A 114 18.62 2.79 1.81
CA LEU A 114 18.17 2.21 0.54
C LEU A 114 16.86 2.84 0.07
N LEU A 115 15.93 3.09 0.99
CA LEU A 115 14.67 3.79 0.68
C LEU A 115 14.96 5.17 0.08
N LEU A 116 15.83 5.98 0.69
CA LEU A 116 16.16 7.30 0.16
C LEU A 116 16.95 7.25 -1.14
N THR A 117 17.82 6.26 -1.33
CA THR A 117 18.63 6.15 -2.56
C THR A 117 17.79 5.72 -3.76
N ASN A 118 16.89 4.75 -3.55
CA ASN A 118 16.20 4.07 -4.65
C ASN A 118 14.72 4.47 -4.81
N HIS A 119 14.10 5.00 -3.75
CA HIS A 119 12.65 5.22 -3.67
C HIS A 119 12.30 6.55 -2.97
N ARG A 120 13.14 7.59 -3.16
CA ARG A 120 12.93 8.91 -2.52
C ARG A 120 11.54 9.49 -2.76
N ASN A 121 10.97 9.24 -3.93
CA ASN A 121 9.63 9.69 -4.32
C ASN A 121 8.52 9.16 -3.41
N LEU A 122 8.74 8.06 -2.69
CA LEU A 122 7.76 7.52 -1.73
C LEU A 122 7.82 8.21 -0.37
N PHE A 123 8.85 9.03 -0.12
CA PHE A 123 9.05 9.74 1.14
C PHE A 123 9.23 11.24 0.88
N CYS A 124 8.10 11.93 0.67
CA CYS A 124 8.07 13.34 0.25
C CYS A 124 7.79 14.31 1.41
N SER A 125 7.31 13.80 2.54
CA SER A 125 6.81 14.62 3.64
C SER A 125 7.16 14.02 5.00
N LYS A 126 7.14 14.87 6.04
CA LYS A 126 7.32 14.37 7.42
C LYS A 126 6.20 13.42 7.84
N THR A 127 5.01 13.50 7.25
CA THR A 127 3.90 12.61 7.59
C THR A 127 4.15 11.17 7.14
N ASP A 128 5.04 10.94 6.17
CA ASP A 128 5.38 9.60 5.64
C ASP A 128 6.12 8.73 6.66
N TRP A 129 6.66 9.34 7.73
CA TRP A 129 7.12 8.61 8.91
C TRP A 129 6.04 7.72 9.54
N ALA A 130 4.76 8.01 9.32
CA ALA A 130 3.66 7.16 9.74
C ALA A 130 3.70 5.78 9.07
N GLY A 131 4.03 5.70 7.77
CA GLY A 131 4.18 4.44 7.06
C GLY A 131 5.35 3.60 7.62
N ILE A 132 6.49 4.24 7.84
CA ILE A 132 7.65 3.58 8.48
C ILE A 132 7.31 3.08 9.88
N TYR A 133 6.60 3.90 10.67
CA TYR A 133 6.13 3.52 12.00
C TYR A 133 5.23 2.28 11.95
N LEU A 134 4.27 2.26 11.03
CA LEU A 134 3.35 1.16 10.82
C LEU A 134 4.09 -0.15 10.48
N VAL A 135 5.06 -0.11 9.56
CA VAL A 135 5.87 -1.29 9.23
C VAL A 135 6.63 -1.80 10.44
N ILE A 136 7.32 -0.94 11.19
CA ILE A 136 8.09 -1.37 12.37
C ILE A 136 7.16 -1.91 13.45
N LYS A 137 6.02 -1.26 13.70
CA LYS A 137 5.01 -1.72 14.64
C LYS A 137 4.48 -3.10 14.23
N ASP A 138 3.96 -3.25 13.02
CA ASP A 138 3.19 -4.43 12.64
C ASP A 138 4.08 -5.62 12.26
N ARG A 139 5.24 -5.37 11.62
CA ARG A 139 6.13 -6.44 11.14
C ARG A 139 7.19 -6.82 12.16
N LEU A 140 7.73 -5.88 12.95
CA LEU A 140 8.89 -6.16 13.81
C LEU A 140 8.56 -6.14 15.31
N ASN A 141 7.82 -5.14 15.77
CA ASN A 141 7.60 -4.87 17.18
C ASN A 141 6.19 -4.30 17.44
N GLY A 142 5.21 -5.20 17.61
CA GLY A 142 3.80 -4.85 17.85
C GLY A 142 3.52 -4.00 19.09
N ARG A 143 4.53 -3.73 19.92
CA ARG A 143 4.40 -2.92 21.15
C ARG A 143 5.21 -1.63 21.11
N ILE A 144 5.82 -1.27 19.98
CA ILE A 144 6.56 -0.01 19.90
C ILE A 144 5.61 1.19 19.96
N SER A 145 5.77 2.02 20.98
CA SER A 145 5.03 3.27 21.10
C SER A 145 5.56 4.30 20.09
N LYS A 146 4.70 5.23 19.66
CA LYS A 146 5.08 6.35 18.78
C LYS A 146 6.27 7.13 19.35
N THR A 147 6.25 7.42 20.65
CA THR A 147 7.34 8.13 21.34
C THR A 147 8.66 7.37 21.26
N ARG A 148 8.63 6.05 21.50
CA ARG A 148 9.83 5.20 21.43
C ARG A 148 10.36 5.11 20.00
N PHE A 149 9.47 4.97 19.03
CA PHE A 149 9.82 5.00 17.61
C PHE A 149 10.46 6.32 17.22
N THR A 150 9.86 7.46 17.59
CA THR A 150 10.37 8.79 17.25
C THR A 150 11.78 8.99 17.80
N ARG A 151 12.03 8.68 19.08
CA ARG A 151 13.38 8.79 19.66
C ARG A 151 14.39 7.90 18.95
N LEU A 152 14.00 6.67 18.64
CA LEU A 152 14.87 5.74 17.89
C LEU A 152 15.22 6.32 16.52
N MET A 153 14.22 6.74 15.73
CA MET A 153 14.48 7.29 14.40
C MET A 153 15.28 8.59 14.47
N MET A 154 15.01 9.49 15.41
CA MET A 154 15.80 10.72 15.60
C MET A 154 17.28 10.41 15.81
N ASN A 155 17.60 9.40 16.63
CA ASN A 155 18.97 9.00 16.86
C ASN A 155 19.60 8.37 15.62
N LEU A 156 18.91 7.44 14.96
CA LEU A 156 19.44 6.72 13.79
C LEU A 156 19.67 7.61 12.57
N THR A 157 18.89 8.68 12.45
CA THR A 157 18.83 9.52 11.24
C THR A 157 19.46 10.90 11.40
N ARG A 158 20.00 11.21 12.59
CA ARG A 158 20.45 12.54 13.00
C ARG A 158 21.38 13.22 11.99
N ASP A 159 22.36 12.49 11.49
CA ASP A 159 23.52 13.07 10.79
C ASP A 159 23.43 13.00 9.27
N TRP A 160 22.49 12.24 8.72
CA TRP A 160 22.47 11.91 7.28
C TRP A 160 21.09 12.01 6.62
N TRP A 161 20.01 12.15 7.39
CA TRP A 161 18.67 12.29 6.82
C TRP A 161 18.41 13.72 6.38
N PRO A 162 17.69 13.95 5.27
CA PRO A 162 17.37 15.29 4.81
C PRO A 162 16.64 16.09 5.89
N GLY A 163 17.15 17.29 6.22
CA GLY A 163 16.64 18.09 7.35
C GLY A 163 15.16 18.47 7.21
N GLU A 164 14.72 18.69 5.97
CA GLU A 164 13.33 18.97 5.62
C GLU A 164 12.39 17.76 5.86
N LEU A 165 12.94 16.54 5.88
CA LEU A 165 12.22 15.28 6.11
C LEU A 165 12.50 14.69 7.51
N GLN A 166 13.32 15.33 8.32
CA GLN A 166 13.74 14.80 9.62
C GLN A 166 12.56 14.66 10.57
N ILE A 167 12.49 13.50 11.24
CA ILE A 167 11.46 13.21 12.23
C ILE A 167 11.65 14.08 13.48
N GLY A 168 10.54 14.60 13.99
CA GLY A 168 10.50 15.34 15.25
C GLY A 168 9.45 14.77 16.19
N GLU A 169 9.44 15.27 17.43
CA GLU A 169 8.55 14.78 18.50
C GLU A 169 7.06 14.87 18.14
N ARG A 170 6.68 15.87 17.35
CA ARG A 170 5.30 16.08 16.89
C ARG A 170 4.97 15.42 15.55
N THR A 171 5.93 14.76 14.90
CA THR A 171 5.69 14.19 13.56
C THR A 171 4.57 13.13 13.57
N LEU A 172 4.50 12.31 14.62
CA LEU A 172 3.47 11.27 14.76
C LEU A 172 2.23 11.71 15.56
N SER A 173 2.17 12.95 16.05
CA SER A 173 0.99 13.43 16.81
C SER A 173 -0.25 13.57 15.92
N ASN A 174 -0.04 13.82 14.63
CA ASN A 174 -1.10 13.96 13.64
C ASN A 174 -1.54 12.62 13.02
N PHE A 175 -0.98 11.48 13.46
CA PHE A 175 -1.32 10.16 12.91
C PHE A 175 -2.84 9.89 12.88
N GLY A 176 -3.57 10.32 13.92
CA GLY A 176 -5.03 10.16 13.96
C GLY A 176 -5.80 11.04 12.98
N ARG A 177 -5.20 12.08 12.41
CA ARG A 177 -5.82 12.91 11.37
C ARG A 177 -5.69 12.30 9.97
N CYS A 178 -4.73 11.40 9.80
CA CYS A 178 -4.40 10.77 8.52
C CYS A 178 -5.00 9.37 8.37
N VAL A 179 -5.54 8.80 9.45
CA VAL A 179 -6.06 7.44 9.52
C VAL A 179 -7.40 7.43 10.25
N THR A 180 -8.39 6.74 9.68
CA THR A 180 -9.74 6.64 10.27
C THR A 180 -9.69 5.98 11.65
N TYR A 181 -10.71 6.18 12.47
CA TYR A 181 -10.69 5.64 13.83
C TYR A 181 -10.59 4.09 13.84
N GLU A 182 -11.25 3.44 12.89
CA GLU A 182 -11.31 1.99 12.72
C GLU A 182 -9.94 1.44 12.31
N ASP A 183 -9.31 2.05 11.30
CA ASP A 183 -7.99 1.65 10.78
C ASP A 183 -6.83 1.84 11.79
N ARG A 184 -6.97 2.68 12.82
CA ARG A 184 -5.88 2.97 13.79
C ARG A 184 -5.41 1.74 14.56
N LEU A 185 -6.28 0.74 14.70
CA LEU A 185 -6.00 -0.50 15.43
C LEU A 185 -5.60 -1.64 14.51
N GLU A 186 -5.80 -1.49 13.21
CA GLU A 186 -5.48 -2.50 12.21
C GLU A 186 -3.99 -2.49 11.87
N ALA A 187 -3.54 -3.60 11.27
CA ALA A 187 -2.23 -3.64 10.65
C ALA A 187 -2.31 -2.88 9.32
N TYR A 188 -1.19 -2.27 8.90
CA TYR A 188 -1.19 -1.40 7.72
C TYR A 188 -1.60 -2.09 6.41
N TYR A 189 -1.48 -3.42 6.35
CA TYR A 189 -1.84 -4.26 5.21
C TYR A 189 -3.30 -4.74 5.24
N ASP A 190 -3.98 -4.55 6.36
CA ASP A 190 -5.41 -4.85 6.53
C ASP A 190 -6.28 -3.59 6.34
N MET A 191 -5.71 -2.39 6.53
CA MET A 191 -6.38 -1.10 6.33
C MET A 191 -6.92 -0.95 4.89
N ASP A 192 -8.21 -0.67 4.76
CA ASP A 192 -8.87 -0.53 3.45
C ASP A 192 -8.35 0.68 2.65
N ASN A 193 -8.01 1.78 3.33
CA ASN A 193 -7.55 3.03 2.72
C ASN A 193 -6.25 3.54 3.36
N ASN A 194 -5.18 2.75 3.30
CA ASN A 194 -3.87 3.17 3.78
C ASN A 194 -3.18 4.14 2.79
N PRO A 195 -3.01 5.44 3.14
CA PRO A 195 -2.37 6.40 2.24
C PRO A 195 -0.87 6.12 2.02
N TRP A 196 -0.27 5.27 2.84
CA TRP A 196 1.14 4.89 2.74
C TRP A 196 1.33 3.43 2.29
N ALA A 197 0.32 2.77 1.71
CA ALA A 197 0.39 1.35 1.36
C ALA A 197 1.67 1.00 0.57
N GLU A 198 1.95 1.74 -0.50
CA GLU A 198 3.13 1.52 -1.35
C GLU A 198 4.45 1.76 -0.60
N LEU A 199 4.52 2.82 0.21
CA LEU A 199 5.68 3.10 1.06
C LEU A 199 5.90 1.97 2.08
N CYS A 200 4.84 1.49 2.72
CA CYS A 200 4.91 0.43 3.72
C CYS A 200 5.44 -0.87 3.10
N ASP A 201 4.88 -1.29 1.96
CA ASP A 201 5.30 -2.53 1.31
C ASP A 201 6.73 -2.43 0.76
N THR A 202 7.09 -1.30 0.15
CA THR A 202 8.45 -1.06 -0.33
C THR A 202 9.45 -1.09 0.81
N TYR A 203 9.17 -0.37 1.91
CA TYR A 203 10.05 -0.35 3.06
C TYR A 203 10.13 -1.72 3.75
N TRP A 204 9.02 -2.46 3.86
CA TRP A 204 9.04 -3.81 4.41
C TRP A 204 9.94 -4.75 3.58
N ASN A 205 9.88 -4.68 2.25
CA ASN A 205 10.72 -5.51 1.39
C ASN A 205 12.20 -5.20 1.57
N LEU A 206 12.58 -3.91 1.59
CA LEU A 206 13.97 -3.50 1.86
C LEU A 206 14.43 -3.99 3.24
N LEU A 207 13.59 -3.79 4.26
CA LEU A 207 13.88 -4.18 5.63
C LEU A 207 14.04 -5.69 5.79
N MET A 208 13.12 -6.45 5.20
CA MET A 208 13.16 -7.91 5.21
C MET A 208 14.43 -8.44 4.53
N GLN A 209 14.80 -7.89 3.37
CA GLN A 209 16.04 -8.26 2.69
C GLN A 209 17.25 -7.99 3.59
N GLN A 210 17.35 -6.78 4.18
CA GLN A 210 18.44 -6.45 5.10
C GLN A 210 18.52 -7.40 6.29
N ILE A 211 17.37 -7.81 6.87
CA ILE A 211 17.35 -8.78 7.98
C ILE A 211 17.84 -10.16 7.53
N LEU A 212 17.46 -10.60 6.34
CA LEU A 212 17.79 -11.93 5.83
C LEU A 212 19.24 -12.03 5.35
N THR A 213 19.86 -10.92 4.95
CA THR A 213 21.27 -10.88 4.50
C THR A 213 22.24 -10.49 5.61
N HIS A 214 21.77 -9.98 6.75
CA HIS A 214 22.62 -9.66 7.89
C HIS A 214 23.06 -10.95 8.59
N ASN A 215 24.37 -11.21 8.56
CA ASN A 215 25.04 -12.28 9.30
C ASN A 215 25.40 -11.85 10.71
#